data_AF-A0A9Q0Q7P7-F1
#
_entry.id   AF-A0A9Q0Q7P7-F1
#
_cell.length_a   1.000
_cell.length_b   1.000
_cell.length_c   1.000
_cell.angle_alpha   90.00
_cell.angle_beta   90.00
_cell.angle_gamma   90.00
#
_symmetry.space_group_name_H-M   'P 1'
#
loop_
_entity.id
_entity.type
_entity.pdbx_description
1 polymer ?
#
loop_
_entity_poly.entity_id
_entity_poly.type
_entity_poly.pdbx_seq_one_letter_code
_entity_poly.pdbx_strand_id
1 'polypeptide(L)'
;MQEPNLGMMGNGSGGALGGLSCGDMSVSLSGDQSRQLKAEIATHPLYEQLLSAHVSCLRVATPIDQLPLIDAQLSQSHHLLRSYASQHNQHGHSLSPHERQDLDNFLAQYLIILCTFKDQLQQHVRVHAVEAVMACREIETTLQALTGLFLPPPLSPLKCYP
;
A
#
# COMPACT_ATOMS: atom_id res chain seq x y z
N MET A 1 -44.02 20.86 -55.51
CA MET A 1 -44.37 19.82 -54.52
C MET A 1 -43.70 20.25 -53.22
N GLN A 2 -44.23 21.14 -52.37
CA GLN A 2 -45.49 21.19 -51.60
C GLN A 2 -45.69 19.95 -50.71
N GLU A 3 -45.44 20.13 -49.41
CA GLU A 3 -45.57 19.18 -48.27
C GLU A 3 -47.04 18.77 -48.02
N PRO A 4 -47.38 17.75 -47.17
CA PRO A 4 -47.33 17.83 -45.69
C PRO A 4 -47.02 16.45 -45.01
N ASN A 5 -46.82 16.28 -43.70
CA ASN A 5 -47.87 16.23 -42.66
C ASN A 5 -47.29 15.85 -41.27
N LEU A 6 -48.02 16.30 -40.25
CA LEU A 6 -47.88 16.39 -38.81
C LEU A 6 -47.59 15.10 -38.01
N GLY A 7 -47.08 15.30 -36.78
CA GLY A 7 -47.22 14.36 -35.66
C GLY A 7 -46.63 14.88 -34.33
N MET A 8 -47.47 15.55 -33.54
CA MET A 8 -47.22 16.06 -32.17
C MET A 8 -47.39 14.95 -31.11
N MET A 9 -46.97 15.22 -29.85
CA MET A 9 -47.15 14.46 -28.59
C MET A 9 -46.06 13.43 -28.27
N GLY A 10 -45.58 13.24 -27.05
CA GLY A 10 -45.98 13.77 -25.75
C GLY A 10 -45.06 13.20 -24.65
N ASN A 11 -45.01 13.94 -23.55
CA ASN A 11 -44.35 13.66 -22.28
C ASN A 11 -44.84 12.34 -21.64
N GLY A 12 -43.96 11.54 -21.02
CA GLY A 12 -44.37 10.31 -20.35
C GLY A 12 -43.28 9.56 -19.60
N SER A 13 -43.18 9.88 -18.31
CA SER A 13 -42.64 9.11 -17.19
C SER A 13 -42.61 7.57 -17.29
N GLY A 14 -41.53 6.98 -16.75
CA GLY A 14 -41.60 5.79 -15.89
C GLY A 14 -41.26 4.45 -16.55
N GLY A 15 -40.45 3.65 -15.86
CA GLY A 15 -40.40 2.20 -16.10
C GLY A 15 -39.03 1.57 -15.92
N ALA A 16 -38.85 0.97 -14.74
CA ALA A 16 -37.79 0.04 -14.39
C ALA A 16 -37.56 -1.08 -15.41
N LEU A 17 -36.28 -1.37 -15.71
CA LEU A 17 -35.75 -2.67 -16.16
C LEU A 17 -34.26 -2.67 -15.72
N GLY A 18 -33.77 -3.46 -14.77
CA GLY A 18 -34.23 -4.78 -14.36
C GLY A 18 -33.60 -5.84 -15.25
N GLY A 19 -32.38 -6.28 -14.90
CA GLY A 19 -31.89 -7.61 -15.30
C GLY A 19 -30.45 -7.68 -15.81
N LEU A 20 -29.54 -8.19 -14.95
CA LEU A 20 -28.66 -9.30 -15.31
C LEU A 20 -28.54 -10.26 -14.10
N SER A 21 -29.04 -11.48 -14.32
CA SER A 21 -28.94 -12.72 -13.53
C SER A 21 -27.48 -13.26 -13.62
N CYS A 22 -26.90 -14.13 -12.78
CA CYS A 22 -27.46 -15.24 -12.00
C CYS A 22 -26.54 -15.61 -10.81
N GLY A 23 -27.16 -16.12 -9.73
CA GLY A 23 -26.61 -17.20 -8.91
C GLY A 23 -25.39 -16.90 -8.03
N ASP A 24 -25.58 -16.18 -6.92
CA ASP A 24 -25.07 -16.57 -5.60
C ASP A 24 -25.67 -15.68 -4.51
N MET A 25 -26.80 -16.10 -3.93
CA MET A 25 -27.44 -15.39 -2.81
C MET A 25 -26.87 -15.81 -1.44
N SER A 26 -25.74 -16.51 -1.39
CA SER A 26 -25.14 -16.98 -0.12
C SER A 26 -23.84 -16.26 0.27
N VAL A 27 -23.19 -15.52 -0.64
CA VAL A 27 -21.93 -14.79 -0.37
C VAL A 27 -22.08 -13.28 -0.16
N SER A 28 -23.28 -12.72 -0.38
CA SER A 28 -23.49 -11.25 -0.39
C SER A 28 -23.39 -10.61 1.01
N LEU A 29 -23.77 -11.33 2.08
CA LEU A 29 -23.66 -10.82 3.47
C LEU A 29 -22.19 -10.67 3.92
N SER A 30 -21.29 -11.52 3.44
CA SER A 30 -19.86 -11.48 3.80
C SER A 30 -19.10 -10.41 3.02
N GLY A 31 -19.50 -10.15 1.77
CA GLY A 31 -18.89 -9.14 0.92
C GLY A 31 -19.10 -7.72 1.44
N ASP A 32 -20.33 -7.39 1.84
CA ASP A 32 -20.67 -6.07 2.38
C ASP A 32 -19.99 -5.82 3.73
N GLN A 33 -20.01 -6.80 4.64
CA GLN A 33 -19.29 -6.70 5.92
C GLN A 33 -17.77 -6.51 5.73
N SER A 34 -17.15 -7.23 4.78
CA SER A 34 -15.73 -7.05 4.46
C SER A 34 -15.44 -5.64 3.91
N ARG A 35 -16.35 -5.11 3.09
CA ARG A 35 -16.25 -3.76 2.54
C ARG A 35 -16.36 -2.69 3.63
N GLN A 36 -17.25 -2.91 4.59
CA GLN A 36 -17.48 -2.05 5.74
C GLN A 36 -16.26 -2.04 6.66
N LEU A 37 -15.71 -3.22 7.00
CA LEU A 37 -14.48 -3.31 7.80
C LEU A 37 -13.29 -2.62 7.10
N LYS A 38 -13.15 -2.79 5.78
CA LYS A 38 -12.12 -2.07 5.02
C LYS A 38 -12.31 -0.56 5.06
N ALA A 39 -13.55 -0.08 5.04
CA ALA A 39 -13.86 1.34 5.16
C ALA A 39 -13.51 1.90 6.54
N GLU A 40 -13.82 1.15 7.61
CA GLU A 40 -13.45 1.49 9.00
C GLU A 40 -11.93 1.52 9.20
N ILE A 41 -11.20 0.55 8.64
CA ILE A 41 -9.73 0.55 8.65
C ILE A 41 -9.18 1.77 7.89
N ALA A 42 -9.74 2.08 6.72
CA ALA A 42 -9.27 3.17 5.86
C ALA A 42 -9.52 4.57 6.45
N THR A 43 -10.54 4.73 7.29
CA THR A 43 -10.84 6.00 7.98
C THR A 43 -10.21 6.09 9.37
N HIS A 44 -9.52 5.03 9.83
CA HIS A 44 -8.95 4.96 11.16
C HIS A 44 -7.75 5.91 11.35
N PRO A 45 -7.64 6.66 12.47
CA PRO A 45 -6.53 7.60 12.70
C PRO A 45 -5.13 6.96 12.71
N LEU A 46 -5.02 5.70 13.15
CA LEU A 46 -3.76 4.95 13.14
C LEU A 46 -3.36 4.41 11.76
N TYR A 47 -4.26 4.43 10.77
CA TYR A 47 -4.00 3.85 9.46
C TYR A 47 -2.81 4.52 8.74
N GLU A 48 -2.74 5.85 8.76
CA GLU A 48 -1.65 6.60 8.15
C GLU A 48 -0.29 6.25 8.79
N GLN A 49 -0.26 6.10 10.12
CA GLN A 49 0.96 5.70 10.83
C GLN A 49 1.36 4.26 10.48
N LEU A 50 0.39 3.36 10.38
CA LEU A 50 0.59 1.98 9.98
C LEU A 50 1.16 1.88 8.56
N LEU A 51 0.56 2.62 7.63
CA LEU A 51 0.99 2.68 6.24
C LEU A 51 2.41 3.25 6.14
N SER A 52 2.70 4.33 6.86
CA SER A 52 4.05 4.92 6.93
C SER A 52 5.09 3.94 7.48
N ALA A 53 4.77 3.21 8.55
CA ALA A 53 5.64 2.18 9.11
C ALA A 53 5.88 1.05 8.10
N HIS A 54 4.85 0.60 7.40
CA HIS A 54 4.96 -0.43 6.37
C HIS A 54 5.81 0.03 5.18
N VAL A 55 5.58 1.24 4.66
CA VAL A 55 6.38 1.84 3.59
C VAL A 55 7.84 1.97 4.01
N SER A 56 8.10 2.35 5.27
CA SER A 56 9.46 2.39 5.81
C SER A 56 10.12 1.01 5.78
N CYS A 57 9.39 -0.07 6.06
CA CYS A 57 9.91 -1.43 5.92
C CYS A 57 10.25 -1.76 4.46
N LEU A 58 9.34 -1.46 3.53
CA LEU A 58 9.56 -1.70 2.09
C LEU A 58 10.81 -0.97 1.60
N ARG A 59 10.99 0.30 1.97
CA ARG A 59 12.13 1.13 1.59
C ARG A 59 13.48 0.54 2.03
N VAL A 60 13.54 -0.11 3.19
CA VAL A 60 14.76 -0.80 3.66
C VAL A 60 15.02 -2.08 2.86
N ALA A 61 13.96 -2.78 2.43
CA ALA A 61 14.08 -4.02 1.65
C ALA A 61 14.35 -3.79 0.15
N THR A 62 14.06 -2.60 -0.38
CA THR A 62 14.18 -2.31 -1.81
C THR A 62 15.44 -1.55 -2.19
N PRO A 63 16.12 -1.93 -3.28
CA PRO A 63 17.16 -1.12 -3.90
C PRO A 63 16.68 0.31 -4.24
N ILE A 64 17.59 1.28 -4.24
CA ILE A 64 17.26 2.71 -4.42
C ILE A 64 16.56 2.99 -5.76
N ASP A 65 16.91 2.26 -6.82
CA ASP A 65 16.34 2.43 -8.16
C ASP A 65 14.87 2.03 -8.26
N GLN A 66 14.36 1.27 -7.29
CA GLN A 66 12.98 0.77 -7.25
C GLN A 66 12.05 1.59 -6.35
N LEU A 67 12.59 2.55 -5.59
CA LEU A 67 11.79 3.46 -4.75
C LEU A 67 10.70 4.22 -5.53
N PRO A 68 10.94 4.70 -6.78
CA PRO A 68 9.90 5.37 -7.56
C PRO A 68 8.67 4.48 -7.84
N LEU A 69 8.84 3.15 -7.91
CA LEU A 69 7.74 2.22 -8.11
C LEU A 69 6.87 2.13 -6.85
N ILE A 70 7.48 2.13 -5.66
CA ILE A 70 6.75 2.17 -4.38
C ILE A 70 5.93 3.46 -4.30
N ASP A 71 6.53 4.61 -4.58
CA ASP A 71 5.84 5.90 -4.50
C ASP A 71 4.69 6.00 -5.51
N ALA A 72 4.85 5.45 -6.73
CA ALA A 72 3.77 5.34 -7.71
C ALA A 72 2.62 4.44 -7.22
N GLN A 73 2.93 3.27 -6.68
CA GLN A 73 1.94 2.36 -6.09
C GLN A 73 1.19 3.00 -4.90
N LEU A 74 1.89 3.77 -4.06
CA LEU A 74 1.26 4.52 -2.97
C LEU A 74 0.29 5.57 -3.50
N SER A 75 0.71 6.37 -4.49
CA SER A 75 -0.18 7.36 -5.11
C SER A 75 -1.46 6.73 -5.68
N GLN A 76 -1.34 5.50 -6.21
CA GLN A 76 -2.47 4.69 -6.61
C GLN A 76 -3.32 4.29 -5.40
N SER A 77 -2.74 3.74 -4.33
CA SER A 77 -3.52 3.32 -3.15
C SER A 77 -4.41 4.43 -2.55
N HIS A 78 -3.97 5.70 -2.59
CA HIS A 78 -4.72 6.83 -2.04
C HIS A 78 -6.10 7.03 -2.71
N HIS A 79 -6.27 6.67 -3.98
CA HIS A 79 -7.59 6.76 -4.62
C HIS A 79 -8.56 5.71 -4.07
N LEU A 80 -8.07 4.50 -3.75
CA LEU A 80 -8.87 3.44 -3.14
C LEU A 80 -9.28 3.85 -1.73
N LEU A 81 -8.36 4.43 -0.95
CA LEU A 81 -8.65 4.94 0.38
C LEU A 81 -9.77 5.98 0.36
N ARG A 82 -9.71 6.93 -0.59
CA ARG A 82 -10.77 7.92 -0.80
C ARG A 82 -12.11 7.26 -1.15
N SER A 83 -12.09 6.20 -1.96
CA SER A 83 -13.30 5.46 -2.32
C SER A 83 -13.95 4.79 -1.10
N TYR A 84 -13.15 4.18 -0.23
CA TYR A 84 -13.63 3.56 1.01
C TYR A 84 -14.11 4.61 2.02
N ALA A 85 -13.40 5.72 2.18
CA ALA A 85 -13.83 6.83 3.03
C ALA A 85 -15.17 7.43 2.58
N SER A 86 -15.39 7.55 1.26
CA SER A 86 -16.69 8.02 0.74
C SER A 86 -17.84 7.05 1.01
N GLN A 87 -17.55 5.73 1.06
CA GLN A 87 -18.55 4.70 1.35
C GLN A 87 -18.91 4.63 2.84
N HIS A 88 -17.94 4.88 3.72
CA HIS A 88 -18.15 4.95 5.17
C HIS A 88 -19.23 6.00 5.53
N ASN A 89 -19.18 7.18 4.91
CA ASN A 89 -20.19 8.23 5.15
C ASN A 89 -21.61 7.87 4.66
N GLN A 90 -21.74 6.94 3.71
CA GLN A 90 -23.04 6.55 3.12
C GLN A 90 -23.70 5.40 3.90
N HIS A 91 -22.90 4.54 4.51
CA HIS A 91 -23.39 3.38 5.27
C HIS A 91 -23.28 3.68 6.76
N GLY A 92 -24.30 4.33 7.32
CA GLY A 92 -24.37 4.77 8.72
C GLY A 92 -24.40 3.66 9.79
N HIS A 93 -23.91 2.46 9.47
CA HIS A 93 -23.65 1.39 10.44
C HIS A 93 -22.16 1.41 10.80
N SER A 94 -21.86 2.13 11.87
CA SER A 94 -20.56 2.13 12.55
C SER A 94 -20.40 0.83 13.35
N LEU A 95 -19.16 0.38 13.49
CA LEU A 95 -18.79 -0.70 14.41
C LEU A 95 -19.30 -0.44 15.82
N SER A 96 -19.59 -1.53 16.55
CA SER A 96 -19.88 -1.45 17.98
C SER A 96 -18.67 -0.90 18.75
N PRO A 97 -18.86 -0.30 19.94
CA PRO A 97 -17.74 0.24 20.72
C PRO A 97 -16.70 -0.83 21.08
N HIS A 98 -17.11 -2.09 21.23
CA HIS A 98 -16.20 -3.21 21.49
C HIS A 98 -15.33 -3.51 20.27
N GLU A 99 -15.93 -3.65 19.09
CA GLU A 99 -15.20 -3.93 17.84
C GLU A 99 -14.23 -2.80 17.47
N ARG A 100 -14.60 -1.55 17.78
CA ARG A 100 -13.70 -0.41 17.59
C ARG A 100 -12.48 -0.52 18.50
N GLN A 101 -12.67 -0.86 19.77
CA GLN A 101 -11.56 -1.06 20.71
C GLN A 101 -10.64 -2.22 20.29
N ASP A 102 -11.22 -3.31 19.76
CA ASP A 102 -10.46 -4.43 19.22
C ASP A 102 -9.64 -4.02 17.98
N LEU A 103 -10.24 -3.23 17.09
CA LEU A 103 -9.56 -2.69 15.91
C LEU A 103 -8.41 -1.76 16.31
N ASP A 104 -8.63 -0.85 17.26
CA ASP A 104 -7.60 0.05 17.78
C ASP A 104 -6.42 -0.75 18.35
N ASN A 105 -6.70 -1.75 19.17
CA ASN A 105 -5.69 -2.61 19.77
C ASN A 105 -4.93 -3.43 18.70
N PHE A 106 -5.65 -3.97 17.71
CA PHE A 106 -5.04 -4.68 16.60
C PHE A 106 -4.10 -3.78 15.80
N LEU A 107 -4.54 -2.58 15.42
CA LEU A 107 -3.72 -1.63 14.65
C LEU A 107 -2.49 -1.16 15.46
N ALA A 108 -2.65 -0.92 16.76
CA ALA A 108 -1.54 -0.56 17.63
C ALA A 108 -0.51 -1.69 17.75
N GLN A 109 -0.95 -2.95 17.96
CA GLN A 109 -0.06 -4.11 17.99
C GLN A 109 0.64 -4.33 16.66
N TYR A 110 -0.09 -4.22 15.54
CA TYR A 110 0.47 -4.38 14.22
C TYR A 110 1.54 -3.31 13.91
N LEU A 111 1.32 -2.07 14.35
CA LEU A 111 2.30 -0.99 14.24
C LEU A 111 3.60 -1.32 15.01
N ILE A 112 3.49 -1.84 16.23
CA ILE A 112 4.68 -2.26 17.02
C ILE A 112 5.46 -3.35 16.30
N ILE A 113 4.75 -4.33 15.71
CA ILE A 113 5.38 -5.41 14.93
C ILE A 113 6.12 -4.83 13.72
N LEU A 114 5.50 -3.93 12.97
CA LEU A 114 6.14 -3.29 11.80
C LEU A 114 7.39 -2.49 12.21
N CYS A 115 7.33 -1.74 13.31
CA CYS A 115 8.50 -1.01 13.80
C CYS A 115 9.65 -1.96 14.19
N THR A 116 9.33 -3.04 14.92
CA THR A 116 10.33 -4.03 15.33
C THR A 116 10.93 -4.75 14.11
N PHE A 117 10.09 -5.10 13.15
CA PHE A 117 10.52 -5.73 11.91
C PHE A 117 11.43 -4.83 11.09
N LYS A 118 11.11 -3.53 10.97
CA LYS A 118 11.97 -2.54 10.30
C LYS A 118 13.37 -2.53 10.90
N ASP A 119 13.49 -2.49 12.23
CA ASP A 119 14.79 -2.44 12.90
C ASP A 119 15.60 -3.72 12.67
N GLN A 120 14.94 -4.89 12.73
CA GLN A 120 15.57 -6.17 12.41
C GLN A 120 16.05 -6.23 10.94
N LEU A 121 15.20 -5.78 10.02
CA LEU A 121 15.50 -5.75 8.59
C LEU A 121 16.67 -4.80 8.29
N GLN A 122 16.65 -3.61 8.87
CA GLN A 122 17.71 -2.61 8.73
C GLN A 122 19.03 -3.13 9.28
N GLN A 123 19.01 -3.80 10.44
CA GLN A 123 20.21 -4.42 10.99
C GLN A 123 20.74 -5.53 10.08
N HIS A 124 19.87 -6.38 9.54
CA HIS A 124 20.25 -7.47 8.65
C HIS A 124 20.93 -6.95 7.37
N VAL A 125 20.30 -6.00 6.67
CA VAL A 125 20.87 -5.39 5.45
C VAL A 125 22.21 -4.71 5.77
N ARG A 126 22.30 -3.98 6.87
CA ARG A 126 23.53 -3.31 7.29
C ARG A 126 24.67 -4.30 7.53
N VAL A 127 24.43 -5.40 8.23
CA VAL A 127 25.45 -6.41 8.52
C VAL A 127 25.96 -7.05 7.23
N HIS A 128 25.07 -7.53 6.36
CA HIS A 128 25.47 -8.12 5.08
C HIS A 128 26.22 -7.15 4.17
N ALA A 129 25.79 -5.88 4.11
CA ALA A 129 26.47 -4.86 3.34
C ALA A 129 27.89 -4.60 3.88
N VAL A 130 28.06 -4.52 5.20
CA VAL A 130 29.37 -4.34 5.83
C VAL A 130 30.26 -5.56 5.59
N GLU A 131 29.75 -6.77 5.74
CA GLU A 131 30.50 -8.00 5.47
C GLU A 131 30.96 -8.07 4.02
N ALA A 132 30.09 -7.74 3.06
CA ALA A 132 30.44 -7.67 1.65
C ALA A 132 31.54 -6.62 1.38
N VAL A 133 31.44 -5.43 1.98
CA VAL A 133 32.47 -4.39 1.85
C VAL A 133 33.81 -4.85 2.43
N MET A 134 33.79 -5.52 3.59
CA MET A 134 34.99 -6.06 4.22
C MET A 134 35.64 -7.15 3.35
N ALA A 135 34.85 -8.07 2.79
CA ALA A 135 35.34 -9.09 1.85
C ALA A 135 35.94 -8.48 0.57
N CYS A 136 35.27 -7.48 -0.01
CA CYS A 136 35.80 -6.75 -1.16
C CYS A 136 37.15 -6.09 -0.85
N ARG A 137 37.28 -5.49 0.34
CA ARG A 137 38.53 -4.86 0.79
C ARG A 137 39.67 -5.88 0.98
N GLU A 138 39.37 -7.07 1.47
CA GLU A 138 40.35 -8.15 1.57
C GLU A 138 40.86 -8.56 0.18
N ILE A 139 39.94 -8.74 -0.77
CA ILE A 139 40.27 -9.07 -2.17
C ILE A 139 41.15 -7.96 -2.79
N GLU A 140 40.78 -6.69 -2.62
CA GLU A 140 41.56 -5.55 -3.10
C GLU A 140 42.98 -5.55 -2.51
N THR A 141 43.11 -5.86 -1.22
CA THR A 141 44.40 -5.94 -0.53
C THR A 141 45.26 -7.06 -1.10
N THR A 142 44.69 -8.24 -1.35
CA THR A 142 45.41 -9.36 -1.98
C THR A 142 45.83 -9.03 -3.41
N LEU A 143 44.94 -8.40 -4.20
CA LEU A 143 45.26 -7.97 -5.57
C LEU A 143 46.39 -6.95 -5.58
N GLN A 144 46.38 -5.98 -4.66
CA GLN A 144 47.47 -5.01 -4.51
C GLN A 144 48.79 -5.68 -4.14
N ALA A 145 48.78 -6.65 -3.23
CA ALA A 145 49.98 -7.39 -2.85
C ALA A 145 50.58 -8.19 -4.03
N LEU A 146 49.74 -8.75 -4.90
CA LEU A 146 50.18 -9.54 -6.05
C LEU A 146 50.64 -8.69 -7.24
N THR A 147 50.01 -7.53 -7.48
CA THR A 147 50.21 -6.75 -8.72
C THR A 147 50.91 -5.41 -8.50
N GLY A 148 50.98 -4.93 -7.26
CA GLY A 148 51.46 -3.59 -6.93
C GLY A 148 50.52 -2.45 -7.34
N LEU A 149 49.36 -2.77 -7.95
CA LEU A 149 48.38 -1.78 -8.39
C LEU A 149 47.45 -1.40 -7.24
N PHE A 150 47.33 -0.10 -6.99
CA PHE A 150 46.37 0.44 -6.02
C PHE A 150 45.08 0.81 -6.76
N LEU A 151 44.00 0.07 -6.50
CA LEU A 151 42.66 0.48 -6.88
C LEU A 151 42.22 1.58 -5.89
N PRO A 152 41.68 2.73 -6.36
CA PRO A 152 41.15 3.74 -5.46
C PRO A 152 40.05 3.13 -4.59
N PRO A 153 40.01 3.44 -3.28
CA PRO A 153 39.05 2.82 -2.37
C PRO A 153 37.62 3.10 -2.86
N PRO A 154 36.70 2.13 -2.80
CA PRO A 154 35.30 2.39 -3.06
C PRO A 154 34.84 3.49 -2.11
N LEU A 155 34.13 4.47 -2.68
CA LEU A 155 33.52 5.59 -1.95
C LEU A 155 32.90 5.05 -0.66
N SER A 156 33.36 5.59 0.47
CA SER A 156 32.97 5.30 1.85
C SER A 156 31.70 4.45 2.00
N PRO A 157 31.75 3.29 2.68
CA PRO A 157 30.55 2.52 2.94
C PRO A 157 29.59 3.42 3.73
N LEU A 158 28.31 3.44 3.32
CA LEU A 158 27.19 4.05 4.05
C LEU A 158 26.93 5.56 3.85
N LYS A 159 27.18 6.15 2.67
CA LYS A 159 26.48 7.40 2.28
C LYS A 159 25.18 7.17 1.51
N CYS A 160 24.88 5.92 1.16
CA CYS A 160 23.61 5.52 0.58
C CYS A 160 22.84 4.67 1.60
N TYR A 161 22.43 5.26 2.71
CA TYR A 161 21.37 4.70 3.54
C TYR A 161 20.35 5.84 3.74
N PRO A 162 19.08 5.66 3.34
CA PRO A 162 18.03 6.64 3.64
C PRO A 162 17.75 6.71 5.15
#